data_AF-A0A1V4JU62-F1
#
_entry.id   AF-A0A1V4JU62-F1
#
_cell.length_a   1.000
_cell.length_b   1.000
_cell.length_c   1.000
_cell.angle_alpha   90.00
_cell.angle_beta   90.00
_cell.angle_gamma   90.00
#
_symmetry.space_group_name_H-M   'P 1'
#
loop_
_entity.id
_entity.type
_entity.pdbx_description
1 polymer ?
#
loop_
_entity_poly.entity_id
_entity_poly.type
_entity_poly.pdbx_seq_one_letter_code
_entity_poly.pdbx_strand_id
1 'polypeptide(L)'
;MVNWWNPMANWDLQGQSVDPQWSIGGTSMVNWDLHGQLGPAIFNWWDPMVNWDLPSQLAESLDWGTNSSSPPPSVCSLPCGRGEKKTPVKGVPCCWHCEACRGYLYRADVHTCQPCPAHLRPTPDHTSCRPTPVLRLRWGDPLAAVPLALATLGLVATAVVLVTFVKHHETPIVKASGRELSYVLLVGIAMVYGITFVMVAEPGVGVCAVRRLFLGAGMTLSYAALLTKTNRIYRIFEQGLRGTLGLMLET
;
A
#
# COMPACT_ATOMS: atom_id res chain seq x y z
N MET A 1 11.17 -73.68 32.22
CA MET A 1 11.38 -72.53 31.32
C MET A 1 12.86 -72.50 31.00
N VAL A 2 13.21 -72.86 29.77
CA VAL A 2 14.61 -72.97 29.33
C VAL A 2 15.02 -71.57 28.92
N ASN A 3 15.86 -70.91 29.72
CA ASN A 3 16.46 -69.64 29.33
C ASN A 3 17.46 -69.97 28.22
N TRP A 4 17.03 -69.81 26.97
CA TRP A 4 17.93 -69.84 25.84
C TRP A 4 18.87 -68.65 26.01
N TRP A 5 20.08 -68.93 26.51
CA TRP A 5 21.19 -68.00 26.42
C TRP A 5 21.37 -67.73 24.93
N ASN A 6 20.98 -66.55 24.46
CA ASN A 6 21.20 -66.15 23.09
C ASN A 6 22.66 -65.66 23.03
N PRO A 7 23.61 -66.46 22.51
CA PRO A 7 25.04 -66.12 22.59
C PRO A 7 25.41 -64.90 21.73
N MET A 8 24.45 -64.36 20.98
CA MET A 8 24.56 -63.16 20.15
C MET A 8 23.89 -61.93 20.79
N ALA A 9 23.43 -62.02 22.04
CA ALA A 9 22.83 -60.87 22.73
C ALA A 9 23.87 -59.75 22.91
N ASN A 10 23.44 -58.51 22.66
CA ASN A 10 24.20 -57.31 22.99
C ASN A 10 24.04 -56.97 24.46
N TRP A 11 25.15 -56.54 25.06
CA TRP A 11 25.25 -56.23 26.49
C TRP A 11 25.61 -54.76 26.69
N ASP A 12 24.99 -54.11 27.67
CA ASP A 12 25.39 -52.77 28.10
C ASP A 12 26.71 -52.79 28.92
N LEU A 13 27.21 -51.61 29.30
CA LEU A 13 28.41 -51.49 30.14
C LEU A 13 28.23 -52.05 31.57
N GLN A 14 27.00 -52.39 31.97
CA GLN A 14 26.66 -52.98 33.26
C GLN A 14 26.47 -54.51 33.17
N GLY A 15 26.64 -55.10 31.99
CA GLY A 15 26.50 -56.54 31.76
C GLY A 15 25.06 -57.04 31.71
N GLN A 16 24.09 -56.17 31.39
CA GLN A 16 22.69 -56.52 31.16
C GLN A 16 22.38 -56.66 29.66
N SER A 17 21.53 -57.62 29.29
CA SER A 17 21.13 -57.84 27.90
C SER A 17 20.14 -56.77 27.47
N VAL A 18 20.44 -56.02 26.41
CA VAL A 18 19.55 -54.98 25.87
C VAL A 18 18.58 -55.50 24.81
N ASP A 19 18.81 -56.71 24.28
CA ASP A 19 17.97 -57.31 23.25
C ASP A 19 16.80 -58.11 23.83
N PRO A 20 15.59 -58.07 23.24
CA PRO A 20 14.51 -58.97 23.61
C PRO A 20 14.83 -60.42 23.19
N GLN A 21 14.48 -61.40 24.03
CA GLN A 21 14.86 -62.82 23.92
C GLN A 21 14.47 -63.54 22.60
N TRP A 22 13.69 -62.91 21.73
CA TRP A 22 13.16 -63.48 20.49
C TRP A 22 13.57 -62.71 19.23
N SER A 23 14.36 -61.63 19.34
CA SER A 23 14.77 -60.88 18.16
C SER A 23 15.86 -61.59 17.34
N ILE A 24 15.73 -61.50 16.02
CA ILE A 24 16.60 -62.14 15.01
C ILE A 24 17.33 -61.09 14.14
N GLY A 25 17.16 -59.79 14.39
CA GLY A 25 17.79 -58.69 13.64
C GLY A 25 17.57 -57.33 14.29
N GLY A 26 18.44 -56.35 14.06
CA GLY A 26 18.37 -55.01 14.67
C GLY A 26 19.76 -54.39 14.86
N THR A 27 19.82 -53.19 15.42
CA THR A 27 21.07 -52.47 15.68
C THR A 27 21.10 -51.88 17.09
N SER A 28 22.24 -52.03 17.75
CA SER A 28 22.51 -51.41 19.04
C SER A 28 22.63 -49.90 18.90
N MET A 29 21.94 -49.15 19.75
CA MET A 29 22.09 -47.71 19.88
C MET A 29 23.17 -47.40 20.92
N VAL A 30 24.19 -46.65 20.50
CA VAL A 30 25.34 -46.30 21.33
C VAL A 30 25.35 -44.78 21.56
N ASN A 31 25.59 -44.37 22.80
CA ASN A 31 25.88 -42.98 23.16
C ASN A 31 27.31 -42.91 23.71
N TRP A 32 28.04 -41.85 23.37
CA TRP A 32 29.43 -41.63 23.80
C TRP A 32 29.56 -40.79 25.07
N ASP A 33 28.48 -40.14 25.47
CA ASP A 33 28.37 -39.36 26.71
C ASP A 33 27.02 -39.67 27.37
N LEU A 34 27.02 -40.70 28.21
CA LEU A 34 25.85 -41.16 28.94
C LEU A 34 26.12 -41.02 30.45
N HIS A 35 25.34 -40.21 31.16
CA HIS A 35 25.50 -39.98 32.60
C HIS A 35 26.92 -39.56 33.04
N GLY A 36 27.64 -38.80 32.21
CA GLY A 36 28.99 -38.31 32.51
C GLY A 36 30.10 -39.37 32.37
N GLN A 37 29.81 -40.55 31.81
CA GLN A 37 30.82 -41.51 31.37
C GLN A 37 31.20 -41.25 29.92
N LEU A 38 32.43 -40.79 29.70
CA LEU A 38 33.02 -40.62 28.37
C LEU A 38 33.48 -41.99 27.83
N GLY A 39 32.73 -42.53 26.87
CA GLY A 39 33.02 -43.81 26.23
C GLY A 39 31.78 -44.40 25.53
N PRO A 40 31.96 -45.37 24.62
CA PRO A 40 30.83 -45.96 23.92
C PRO A 40 29.98 -46.80 24.89
N ALA A 41 28.80 -46.32 25.21
CA ALA A 41 27.80 -47.00 26.04
C ALA A 41 26.60 -47.42 25.19
N ILE A 42 26.31 -48.72 25.12
CA ILE A 42 25.06 -49.21 24.54
C ILE A 42 23.94 -48.88 25.53
N PHE A 43 22.99 -48.05 25.11
CA PHE A 43 21.88 -47.63 25.98
C PHE A 43 20.56 -48.31 25.61
N ASN A 44 20.34 -48.60 24.32
CA ASN A 44 19.12 -49.24 23.83
C ASN A 44 19.39 -50.05 22.56
N TRP A 45 18.36 -50.77 22.09
CA TRP A 45 18.41 -51.57 20.88
C TRP A 45 17.20 -51.31 19.99
N TRP A 46 17.43 -51.12 18.69
CA TRP A 46 16.39 -50.79 17.72
C TRP A 46 16.25 -51.84 16.63
N ASP A 47 15.01 -52.20 16.35
CA ASP A 47 14.58 -53.03 15.26
C ASP A 47 13.31 -52.46 14.62
N PRO A 48 13.34 -52.16 13.31
CA PRO A 48 12.22 -51.57 12.60
C PRO A 48 10.93 -52.42 12.61
N MET A 49 11.01 -53.74 12.88
CA MET A 49 9.84 -54.62 12.96
C MET A 49 9.25 -54.74 14.37
N VAL A 50 10.03 -54.45 15.41
CA VAL A 50 9.66 -54.69 16.81
C VAL A 50 9.39 -53.40 17.56
N ASN A 51 10.23 -52.38 17.39
CA ASN A 51 10.17 -51.13 18.13
C ASN A 51 10.48 -49.91 17.24
N TRP A 52 9.71 -49.76 16.17
CA TRP A 52 9.89 -48.74 15.14
C TRP A 52 9.88 -47.28 15.66
N ASP A 53 9.04 -46.98 16.66
CA ASP A 53 8.93 -45.67 17.33
C ASP A 53 10.02 -45.40 18.38
N LEU A 54 10.83 -46.40 18.73
CA LEU A 54 11.80 -46.28 19.80
C LEU A 54 12.76 -45.07 19.64
N PRO A 55 13.31 -44.75 18.45
CA PRO A 55 14.24 -43.64 18.30
C PRO A 55 13.61 -42.27 18.61
N SER A 56 12.33 -42.06 18.26
CA SER A 56 11.65 -40.79 18.51
C SER A 56 11.36 -40.60 20.01
N GLN A 57 10.91 -41.65 20.69
CA GLN A 57 10.69 -41.62 22.15
C GLN A 57 11.99 -41.40 22.92
N LEU A 58 13.08 -42.02 22.48
CA LEU A 58 14.38 -41.85 23.12
C LEU A 58 14.98 -40.47 22.92
N ALA A 59 14.77 -39.85 21.76
CA ALA A 59 15.23 -38.49 21.50
C ALA A 59 14.65 -37.45 22.46
N GLU A 60 13.45 -37.69 23.01
CA GLU A 60 12.81 -36.82 24.03
C GLU A 60 13.35 -37.07 25.45
N SER A 61 13.88 -38.27 25.71
CA SER A 61 14.38 -38.69 27.03
C SER A 61 15.89 -38.50 27.21
N LEU A 62 16.63 -38.28 26.12
CA LEU A 62 18.07 -38.08 26.16
C LEU A 62 18.41 -36.64 26.58
N ASP A 63 19.40 -36.52 27.44
CA ASP A 63 20.02 -35.23 27.75
C ASP A 63 21.00 -34.88 26.61
N TRP A 64 20.66 -33.82 25.87
CA TRP A 64 21.46 -33.34 24.75
C TRP A 64 22.56 -32.35 25.19
N GLY A 65 22.81 -32.20 26.50
CA GLY A 65 23.78 -31.24 27.04
C GLY A 65 23.39 -29.78 26.82
N THR A 66 22.15 -29.55 26.40
CA THR A 66 21.51 -28.25 26.23
C THR A 66 20.33 -28.16 27.21
N ASN A 67 19.88 -26.97 27.55
CA ASN A 67 18.79 -26.78 28.53
C ASN A 67 17.40 -27.23 28.03
N SER A 68 17.35 -28.13 27.04
CA SER A 68 16.16 -28.62 26.33
C SER A 68 16.21 -30.13 26.14
N SER A 69 15.11 -30.81 26.48
CA SER A 69 14.92 -32.27 26.33
C SER A 69 14.68 -32.73 24.88
N SER A 70 14.76 -31.83 23.91
CA SER A 70 14.51 -32.11 22.49
C SER A 70 15.79 -31.98 21.69
N PRO A 71 16.00 -32.82 20.65
CA PRO A 71 17.17 -32.71 19.79
C PRO A 71 17.23 -31.31 19.14
N PRO A 72 18.42 -30.70 19.05
CA PRO A 72 18.56 -29.40 18.41
C PRO A 72 18.15 -29.48 16.93
N PRO A 73 17.39 -28.51 16.40
CA PRO A 73 16.94 -28.55 15.02
C PRO A 73 18.13 -28.43 14.05
N SER A 74 18.32 -29.46 13.22
CA SER A 74 19.35 -29.48 12.17
C SER A 74 18.88 -28.75 10.90
N VAL A 75 18.60 -27.45 11.01
CA VAL A 75 18.08 -26.62 9.90
C VAL A 75 19.12 -25.58 9.49
N CYS A 76 19.41 -25.49 8.19
CA CYS A 76 20.38 -24.54 7.65
C CYS A 76 19.92 -23.08 7.76
N SER A 77 18.63 -22.83 7.51
CA SER A 77 18.05 -21.49 7.46
C SER A 77 16.70 -21.43 8.17
N LEU A 78 16.52 -20.40 8.99
CA LEU A 78 15.27 -20.17 9.71
C LEU A 78 14.11 -19.83 8.76
N PRO A 79 12.85 -20.07 9.19
CA PRO A 79 11.68 -19.64 8.42
C PRO A 79 11.66 -18.12 8.30
N CYS A 80 11.43 -17.61 7.08
CA CYS A 80 11.40 -16.18 6.81
C CYS A 80 10.19 -15.49 7.46
N GLY A 81 10.33 -14.19 7.69
CA GLY A 81 9.30 -13.34 8.27
C GLY A 81 8.10 -13.10 7.34
N ARG A 82 7.16 -12.26 7.79
CA ARG A 82 6.04 -11.82 6.96
C ARG A 82 6.55 -10.84 5.90
N GLY A 83 6.04 -10.94 4.66
CA GLY A 83 6.45 -10.07 3.56
C GLY A 83 7.78 -10.43 2.89
N GLU A 84 8.42 -11.53 3.31
CA GLU A 84 9.66 -12.04 2.75
C GLU A 84 9.41 -13.33 1.95
N LYS A 85 10.10 -13.47 0.82
CA LYS A 85 10.17 -14.72 0.04
C LYS A 85 11.45 -15.49 0.37
N LYS A 86 11.38 -16.81 0.22
CA LYS A 86 12.51 -17.72 0.30
C LYS A 86 13.20 -17.83 -1.06
N THR A 87 14.43 -17.37 -1.14
CA THR A 87 15.29 -17.52 -2.31
C THR A 87 16.31 -18.65 -2.04
N PRO A 88 16.28 -19.76 -2.80
CA PRO A 88 17.19 -20.88 -2.57
C PRO A 88 18.65 -20.48 -2.85
N VAL A 89 19.58 -20.99 -2.04
CA VAL A 89 21.02 -20.79 -2.24
C VAL A 89 21.50 -21.70 -3.37
N LYS A 90 22.25 -21.15 -4.33
CA LYS A 90 22.79 -21.94 -5.44
C LYS A 90 23.72 -23.03 -4.91
N GLY A 91 23.46 -24.27 -5.29
CA GLY A 91 24.30 -25.42 -4.92
C GLY A 91 23.97 -26.07 -3.57
N VAL A 92 23.03 -25.53 -2.78
CA VAL A 92 22.64 -26.13 -1.49
C VAL A 92 21.11 -26.20 -1.35
N PRO A 93 20.47 -27.37 -1.57
CA PRO A 93 19.02 -27.47 -1.70
C PRO A 93 18.24 -27.18 -0.40
N CYS A 94 18.87 -27.32 0.76
CA CYS A 94 18.23 -27.12 2.07
C CYS A 94 18.40 -25.71 2.65
N CYS A 95 19.18 -24.85 2.00
CA CYS A 95 19.49 -23.50 2.49
C CYS A 95 18.79 -22.44 1.62
N TRP A 96 18.18 -21.45 2.26
CA TRP A 96 17.58 -20.29 1.59
C TRP A 96 17.96 -18.98 2.28
N HIS A 97 17.91 -17.89 1.51
CA HIS A 97 17.94 -16.52 2.02
C HIS A 97 16.55 -15.90 1.99
N CYS A 98 16.26 -15.09 3.00
CA CYS A 98 15.02 -14.32 3.08
C CYS A 98 15.22 -12.98 2.39
N GLU A 99 14.37 -12.71 1.39
CA GLU A 99 14.40 -11.44 0.66
C GLU A 99 13.02 -10.78 0.75
N ALA A 100 13.00 -9.51 1.16
CA ALA A 100 11.75 -8.75 1.30
C ALA A 100 11.14 -8.41 -0.07
N CYS A 101 9.83 -8.61 -0.22
CA CYS A 101 9.10 -8.09 -1.37
C CYS A 101 9.06 -6.56 -1.28
N ARG A 102 9.69 -5.84 -2.22
CA ARG A 102 9.73 -4.37 -2.23
C ARG A 102 8.71 -3.76 -3.19
N GLY A 103 8.33 -2.51 -2.93
CA GLY A 103 7.49 -1.73 -3.86
C GLY A 103 6.03 -2.18 -3.88
N TYR A 104 5.51 -2.46 -5.08
CA TYR A 104 4.10 -2.87 -5.30
C TYR A 104 3.89 -4.39 -5.25
N LEU A 105 4.91 -5.13 -4.81
CA LEU A 105 4.85 -6.57 -4.72
C LEU A 105 4.36 -7.04 -3.36
N TYR A 106 3.54 -8.09 -3.35
CA TYR A 106 3.12 -8.82 -2.16
C TYR A 106 3.57 -10.29 -2.28
N ARG A 107 3.64 -10.98 -1.15
CA ARG A 107 3.99 -12.39 -1.09
C ARG A 107 2.79 -13.25 -1.47
N ALA A 108 2.76 -13.73 -2.71
CA ALA A 108 1.74 -14.66 -3.19
C ALA A 108 2.04 -16.08 -2.71
N ASP A 109 3.29 -16.53 -2.91
CA ASP A 109 3.78 -17.81 -2.43
C ASP A 109 5.01 -17.62 -1.53
N VAL A 110 5.40 -18.69 -0.84
CA VAL A 110 6.61 -18.72 0.00
C VAL A 110 7.89 -18.38 -0.81
N HIS A 111 7.88 -18.61 -2.12
CA HIS A 111 9.05 -18.43 -3.00
C HIS A 111 8.93 -17.26 -3.99
N THR A 112 7.72 -16.70 -4.18
CA THR A 112 7.47 -15.73 -5.24
C THR A 112 6.73 -14.50 -4.71
N CYS A 113 7.16 -13.33 -5.17
CA CYS A 113 6.44 -12.08 -4.99
C CYS A 113 5.70 -11.74 -6.28
N GLN A 114 4.44 -11.34 -6.19
CA GLN A 114 3.64 -10.89 -7.33
C GLN A 114 3.22 -9.43 -7.17
N PRO A 115 3.04 -8.68 -8.26
CA PRO A 115 2.52 -7.31 -8.19
C PRO A 115 1.03 -7.29 -7.81
N CYS A 116 0.62 -6.33 -6.99
CA CYS A 116 -0.80 -6.07 -6.75
C CYS A 116 -1.48 -5.48 -8.01
N PRO A 117 -2.79 -5.73 -8.22
CA PRO A 117 -3.57 -5.07 -9.26
C PRO A 117 -3.58 -3.54 -9.09
N ALA A 118 -3.74 -2.79 -10.18
CA ALA A 118 -3.59 -1.33 -10.21
C ALA A 118 -4.44 -0.53 -9.20
N HIS A 119 -5.57 -1.07 -8.73
CA HIS A 119 -6.45 -0.42 -7.75
C HIS A 119 -6.10 -0.75 -6.29
N LEU A 120 -5.22 -1.72 -6.05
CA LEU A 120 -4.78 -2.11 -4.72
C LEU A 120 -3.31 -1.74 -4.49
N ARG A 121 -2.98 -1.61 -3.22
CA ARG A 121 -1.63 -1.42 -2.69
C ARG A 121 -1.31 -2.56 -1.73
N PRO A 122 -0.06 -3.05 -1.69
CA PRO A 122 0.33 -4.00 -0.66
C PRO A 122 0.15 -3.41 0.74
N THR A 123 -0.19 -4.28 1.69
CA THR A 123 -0.15 -3.97 3.12
C THR A 123 1.28 -3.63 3.55
N PRO A 124 1.48 -2.92 4.67
CA PRO A 124 2.82 -2.68 5.22
C PRO A 124 3.60 -3.98 5.47
N ASP A 125 2.91 -5.08 5.76
CA ASP A 125 3.51 -6.41 5.93
C ASP A 125 3.73 -7.18 4.61
N HIS A 126 3.39 -6.58 3.46
CA HIS A 126 3.49 -7.19 2.13
C HIS A 126 2.86 -8.60 2.00
N THR A 127 1.89 -8.95 2.85
CA THR A 127 1.20 -10.25 2.85
C THR A 127 -0.06 -10.25 2.00
N SER A 128 -0.72 -9.10 1.85
CA SER A 128 -1.98 -8.96 1.14
C SER A 128 -2.05 -7.63 0.39
N CYS A 129 -2.93 -7.56 -0.59
CA CYS A 129 -3.26 -6.33 -1.28
C CYS A 129 -4.53 -5.72 -0.64
N ARG A 130 -4.48 -4.44 -0.29
CA ARG A 130 -5.62 -3.67 0.21
C ARG A 130 -6.01 -2.57 -0.78
N PRO A 131 -7.29 -2.18 -0.87
CA PRO A 131 -7.70 -1.07 -1.72
C PRO A 131 -6.96 0.21 -1.33
N THR A 132 -6.54 0.98 -2.33
CA THR A 132 -5.79 2.23 -2.10
C THR A 132 -6.67 3.20 -1.33
N PRO A 133 -6.23 3.70 -0.16
CA PRO A 133 -7.03 4.65 0.61
C PRO A 133 -7.18 5.95 -0.17
N VAL A 134 -8.42 6.44 -0.29
CA VAL A 134 -8.68 7.77 -0.85
C VAL A 134 -8.13 8.82 0.13
N LEU A 135 -7.08 9.55 -0.27
CA LEU A 135 -6.65 10.73 0.45
C LEU A 135 -7.75 11.79 0.30
N ARG A 136 -8.48 12.04 1.39
CA ARG A 136 -9.46 13.12 1.45
C ARG A 136 -8.77 14.35 2.03
N LEU A 137 -8.90 15.48 1.36
CA LEU A 137 -8.61 16.77 1.97
C LEU A 137 -9.66 17.01 3.04
N ARG A 138 -9.22 17.13 4.30
CA ARG A 138 -10.12 17.53 5.38
C ARG A 138 -10.28 19.04 5.33
N TRP A 139 -11.44 19.54 5.73
CA TRP A 139 -11.74 20.98 5.79
C TRP A 139 -10.76 21.75 6.69
N GLY A 140 -10.13 21.08 7.66
CA GLY A 140 -9.12 21.65 8.55
C GLY A 140 -7.69 21.60 8.03
N ASP A 141 -7.42 20.97 6.87
CA ASP A 141 -6.07 20.97 6.32
C ASP A 141 -5.72 22.37 5.78
N PRO A 142 -4.55 22.93 6.10
CA PRO A 142 -4.18 24.30 5.69
C PRO A 142 -4.17 24.46 4.16
N LEU A 143 -3.87 23.38 3.43
CA LEU A 143 -3.93 23.34 1.96
C LEU A 143 -5.35 23.55 1.41
N ALA A 144 -6.39 23.13 2.13
CA ALA A 144 -7.79 23.31 1.75
C ALA A 144 -8.36 24.63 2.29
N ALA A 145 -7.95 25.04 3.49
CA ALA A 145 -8.48 26.21 4.17
C ALA A 145 -8.16 27.53 3.43
N VAL A 146 -6.93 27.67 2.91
CA VAL A 146 -6.50 28.88 2.17
C VAL A 146 -7.38 29.16 0.93
N PRO A 147 -7.56 28.22 -0.02
CA PRO A 147 -8.41 28.47 -1.18
C PRO A 147 -9.90 28.65 -0.81
N LEU A 148 -10.39 27.99 0.25
CA LEU A 148 -11.75 28.20 0.75
C LEU A 148 -11.96 29.63 1.29
N ALA A 149 -11.00 30.15 2.07
CA ALA A 149 -11.05 31.51 2.59
C ALA A 149 -11.03 32.54 1.44
N LEU A 150 -10.17 32.34 0.44
CA LEU A 150 -10.15 33.22 -0.73
C LEU A 150 -11.44 33.13 -1.56
N ALA A 151 -12.00 31.93 -1.73
CA ALA A 151 -13.25 31.74 -2.46
C ALA A 151 -14.45 32.36 -1.74
N THR A 152 -14.54 32.24 -0.41
CA THR A 152 -15.59 32.91 0.39
C THR A 152 -15.49 34.43 0.28
N LEU A 153 -14.30 35.01 0.43
CA LEU A 153 -14.07 36.45 0.26
C LEU A 153 -14.42 36.90 -1.18
N GLY A 154 -14.04 36.12 -2.19
CA GLY A 154 -14.38 36.36 -3.59
C GLY A 154 -15.87 36.33 -3.87
N LEU A 155 -16.61 35.38 -3.29
CA LEU A 155 -18.08 35.32 -3.40
C LEU A 155 -18.75 36.51 -2.73
N VAL A 156 -18.30 36.93 -1.55
CA VAL A 156 -18.83 38.11 -0.87
C VAL A 156 -18.59 39.37 -1.69
N ALA A 157 -17.36 39.55 -2.21
CA ALA A 157 -17.04 40.68 -3.07
C ALA A 157 -17.87 40.70 -4.35
N THR A 158 -18.03 39.57 -5.04
CA THR A 158 -18.85 39.49 -6.25
C THR A 158 -20.34 39.73 -5.97
N ALA A 159 -20.86 39.26 -4.83
CA ALA A 159 -22.23 39.54 -4.41
C ALA A 159 -22.45 41.05 -4.14
N VAL A 160 -21.51 41.71 -3.46
CA VAL A 160 -21.58 43.17 -3.22
C VAL A 160 -21.59 43.94 -4.54
N VAL A 161 -20.74 43.54 -5.50
CA VAL A 161 -20.73 44.15 -6.83
C VAL A 161 -22.05 43.90 -7.55
N LEU A 162 -22.55 42.66 -7.56
CA LEU A 162 -23.83 42.31 -8.19
C LEU A 162 -24.99 43.14 -7.62
N VAL A 163 -25.12 43.23 -6.30
CA VAL A 163 -26.16 44.04 -5.62
C VAL A 163 -26.03 45.51 -6.00
N THR A 164 -24.81 46.04 -6.04
CA THR A 164 -24.55 47.43 -6.42
C THR A 164 -24.97 47.69 -7.87
N PHE A 165 -24.67 46.77 -8.78
CA PHE A 165 -25.07 46.83 -10.20
C PHE A 165 -26.59 46.79 -10.38
N VAL A 166 -27.30 45.93 -9.64
CA VAL A 166 -28.76 45.83 -9.68
C VAL A 166 -29.41 47.10 -9.12
N LYS A 167 -28.91 47.62 -7.99
CA LYS A 167 -29.43 48.84 -7.37
C LYS A 167 -29.20 50.08 -8.25
N HIS A 168 -28.04 50.19 -8.87
CA HIS A 168 -27.64 51.33 -9.71
C HIS A 168 -27.80 51.03 -11.20
N HIS A 169 -28.76 50.19 -11.59
CA HIS A 169 -28.93 49.72 -12.97
C HIS A 169 -29.19 50.86 -13.98
N GLU A 170 -29.63 52.02 -13.51
CA GLU A 170 -29.88 53.22 -14.33
C GLU A 170 -28.66 54.13 -14.50
N THR A 171 -27.55 53.86 -13.80
CA THR A 171 -26.36 54.69 -13.94
C THR A 171 -25.75 54.58 -15.35
N PRO A 172 -25.32 55.71 -15.94
CA PRO A 172 -24.83 55.75 -17.32
C PRO A 172 -23.59 54.85 -17.54
N ILE A 173 -22.85 54.55 -16.47
CA ILE A 173 -21.67 53.67 -16.47
C ILE A 173 -22.08 52.22 -16.80
N VAL A 174 -23.13 51.70 -16.17
CA VAL A 174 -23.62 50.32 -16.38
C VAL A 174 -24.30 50.19 -17.75
N LYS A 175 -24.99 51.25 -18.19
CA LYS A 175 -25.67 51.30 -19.48
C LYS A 175 -24.67 51.29 -20.66
N ALA A 176 -23.54 51.97 -20.54
CA ALA A 176 -22.50 52.00 -21.57
C ALA A 176 -21.76 50.65 -21.73
N SER A 177 -21.47 49.98 -20.61
CA SER A 177 -20.72 48.70 -20.61
C SER A 177 -21.50 47.53 -21.23
N GLY A 178 -22.83 47.62 -21.34
CA GLY A 178 -23.71 46.54 -21.77
C GLY A 178 -24.14 45.70 -20.57
N ARG A 179 -25.40 45.89 -20.15
CA ARG A 179 -25.97 45.26 -18.94
C ARG A 179 -25.78 43.74 -18.95
N GLU A 180 -26.08 43.10 -20.07
CA GLU A 180 -26.07 41.64 -20.18
C GLU A 180 -24.66 41.05 -20.10
N LEU A 181 -23.68 41.67 -20.75
CA LEU A 181 -22.28 41.21 -20.71
C LEU A 181 -21.68 41.30 -19.30
N SER A 182 -22.01 42.35 -18.55
CA SER A 182 -21.53 42.49 -17.17
C SER A 182 -22.14 41.45 -16.24
N TYR A 183 -23.44 41.12 -16.41
CA TYR A 183 -24.08 40.05 -15.65
C TYR A 183 -23.48 38.68 -15.99
N VAL A 184 -23.25 38.38 -17.27
CA VAL A 184 -22.60 37.12 -17.69
C VAL A 184 -21.20 36.99 -17.08
N LEU A 185 -20.41 38.07 -17.06
CA LEU A 185 -19.09 38.08 -16.44
C LEU A 185 -19.16 37.80 -14.92
N LEU A 186 -20.07 38.49 -14.21
CA LEU A 186 -20.24 38.30 -12.75
C LEU A 186 -20.70 36.88 -12.41
N VAL A 187 -21.63 36.31 -13.19
CA VAL A 187 -22.07 34.92 -13.02
C VAL A 187 -20.93 33.94 -13.29
N GLY A 188 -20.11 34.17 -14.32
CA GLY A 188 -18.93 33.35 -14.60
C GLY A 188 -17.94 33.35 -13.43
N ILE A 189 -17.63 34.52 -12.88
CA ILE A 189 -16.73 34.66 -11.72
C ILE A 189 -17.32 33.97 -10.48
N ALA A 190 -18.62 34.14 -10.21
CA ALA A 190 -19.29 33.48 -9.10
C ALA A 190 -19.25 31.94 -9.23
N MET A 191 -19.46 31.41 -10.45
CA MET A 191 -19.29 29.98 -10.73
C MET A 191 -17.86 29.51 -10.47
N VAL A 192 -16.84 30.30 -10.88
CA VAL A 192 -15.42 29.95 -10.64
C VAL A 192 -15.10 29.84 -9.15
N TYR A 193 -15.57 30.77 -8.31
CA TYR A 193 -15.41 30.65 -6.86
C TYR A 193 -16.22 29.49 -6.26
N GLY A 194 -17.42 29.22 -6.79
CA GLY A 194 -18.25 28.08 -6.37
C GLY A 194 -17.56 26.73 -6.61
N ILE A 195 -16.82 26.58 -7.70
CA ILE A 195 -16.07 25.36 -8.03
C ILE A 195 -15.03 25.02 -6.97
N THR A 196 -14.42 26.03 -6.33
CA THR A 196 -13.43 25.80 -5.27
C THR A 196 -14.03 24.98 -4.12
N PHE A 197 -15.28 25.24 -3.74
CA PHE A 197 -15.99 24.44 -2.73
C PHE A 197 -16.26 23.00 -3.22
N VAL A 198 -16.68 22.86 -4.48
CA VAL A 198 -16.94 21.54 -5.07
C VAL A 198 -15.65 20.71 -5.15
N MET A 199 -14.49 21.36 -5.35
CA MET A 199 -13.16 20.71 -5.36
C MET A 199 -12.73 20.18 -4.00
N VAL A 200 -13.15 20.81 -2.91
CA VAL A 200 -12.88 20.33 -1.53
C VAL A 200 -13.88 19.26 -1.08
N ALA A 201 -15.10 19.26 -1.65
CA ALA A 201 -16.13 18.26 -1.33
C ALA A 201 -15.65 16.81 -1.58
N GLU A 202 -16.27 15.84 -0.92
CA GLU A 202 -15.87 14.44 -1.03
C GLU A 202 -15.96 13.91 -2.48
N PRO A 203 -14.96 13.15 -2.96
CA PRO A 203 -14.96 12.63 -4.31
C PRO A 203 -16.08 11.58 -4.48
N GLY A 204 -17.16 11.98 -5.15
CA GLY A 204 -18.25 11.12 -5.58
C GLY A 204 -18.51 11.25 -7.08
N VAL A 205 -19.26 10.32 -7.67
CA VAL A 205 -19.58 10.32 -9.11
C VAL A 205 -20.29 11.60 -9.56
N GLY A 206 -21.27 12.07 -8.77
CA GLY A 206 -21.99 13.31 -9.05
C GLY A 206 -21.09 14.54 -8.90
N VAL A 207 -20.29 14.60 -7.83
CA VAL A 207 -19.33 15.68 -7.60
C VAL A 207 -18.30 15.76 -8.73
N CYS A 208 -17.82 14.62 -9.23
CA CYS A 208 -16.89 14.55 -10.36
C CYS A 208 -17.50 15.13 -11.65
N ALA A 209 -18.75 14.77 -11.97
CA ALA A 209 -19.46 15.31 -13.11
C ALA A 209 -19.65 16.83 -13.00
N VAL A 210 -20.09 17.31 -11.82
CA VAL A 210 -20.26 18.73 -11.53
C VAL A 210 -18.93 19.48 -11.67
N ARG A 211 -17.83 18.96 -11.11
CA ARG A 211 -16.49 19.59 -11.26
C ARG A 211 -16.14 19.80 -12.73
N ARG A 212 -16.33 18.78 -13.57
CA ARG A 212 -15.98 18.84 -15.00
C ARG A 212 -16.82 19.89 -15.74
N LEU A 213 -18.13 19.93 -15.48
CA LEU A 213 -19.04 20.85 -16.14
C LEU A 213 -18.79 22.30 -15.72
N PHE A 214 -18.68 22.56 -14.41
CA PHE A 214 -18.51 23.92 -13.92
C PHE A 214 -17.12 24.48 -14.24
N LEU A 215 -16.04 23.67 -14.20
CA LEU A 215 -14.70 24.13 -14.62
C LEU A 215 -14.67 24.60 -16.07
N GLY A 216 -15.31 23.83 -16.97
CA GLY A 216 -15.43 24.24 -18.37
C GLY A 216 -16.30 25.47 -18.53
N ALA A 217 -17.53 25.44 -18.00
CA ALA A 217 -18.51 26.50 -18.17
C ALA A 217 -18.07 27.83 -17.55
N GLY A 218 -17.55 27.82 -16.31
CA GLY A 218 -17.13 29.04 -15.61
C GLY A 218 -15.99 29.77 -16.33
N MET A 219 -14.95 29.04 -16.75
CA MET A 219 -13.80 29.63 -17.45
C MET A 219 -14.20 30.15 -18.84
N THR A 220 -14.99 29.38 -19.60
CA THR A 220 -15.43 29.77 -20.94
C THR A 220 -16.35 30.99 -20.91
N LEU A 221 -17.32 31.06 -19.99
CA LEU A 221 -18.21 32.21 -19.85
C LEU A 221 -17.42 33.48 -19.47
N SER A 222 -16.50 33.36 -18.53
CA SER A 222 -15.66 34.48 -18.08
C SER A 222 -14.78 35.00 -19.22
N TYR A 223 -14.11 34.10 -19.93
CA TYR A 223 -13.21 34.46 -21.02
C TYR A 223 -13.97 35.02 -22.23
N ALA A 224 -15.10 34.43 -22.58
CA ALA A 224 -15.95 34.93 -23.67
C ALA A 224 -16.43 36.36 -23.39
N ALA A 225 -16.92 36.64 -22.17
CA ALA A 225 -17.37 37.98 -21.80
C ALA A 225 -16.23 39.01 -21.82
N LEU A 226 -15.04 38.66 -21.31
CA LEU A 226 -13.86 39.52 -21.40
C LEU A 226 -13.47 39.78 -22.86
N LEU A 227 -13.42 38.74 -23.68
CA LEU A 227 -13.05 38.84 -25.08
C LEU A 227 -14.04 39.69 -25.88
N THR A 228 -15.35 39.55 -25.64
CA THR A 228 -16.37 40.41 -26.24
C THR A 228 -16.20 41.87 -25.82
N LYS A 229 -15.94 42.13 -24.54
CA LYS A 229 -15.73 43.48 -24.02
C LYS A 229 -14.50 44.13 -24.66
N THR A 230 -13.39 43.41 -24.74
CA THR A 230 -12.14 43.89 -25.36
C THR A 230 -12.31 44.13 -26.87
N ASN A 231 -12.97 43.21 -27.60
CA ASN A 231 -13.24 43.38 -29.02
C ASN A 231 -14.13 44.59 -29.31
N ARG A 232 -15.16 44.83 -28.48
CA ARG A 232 -16.01 46.01 -28.62
C ARG A 232 -15.21 47.31 -28.44
N ILE A 233 -14.33 47.37 -27.44
CA ILE A 233 -13.44 48.51 -27.20
C ILE A 233 -12.47 48.71 -28.38
N TYR A 234 -11.86 47.63 -28.87
CA TYR A 234 -10.95 47.67 -30.01
C TYR A 234 -11.61 48.27 -31.26
N ARG A 235 -12.85 47.84 -31.58
CA ARG A 235 -13.60 48.39 -32.72
C ARG A 235 -13.90 49.88 -32.58
N ILE A 236 -14.18 50.37 -31.36
CA ILE A 236 -14.41 51.81 -31.12
C ILE A 236 -13.13 52.60 -31.39
N PHE A 237 -11.99 52.13 -30.89
CA PHE A 237 -10.70 52.78 -31.15
C PHE A 237 -10.32 52.73 -32.63
N GLU A 238 -10.55 51.60 -33.31
CA GLU A 238 -10.27 51.46 -34.75
C GLU A 238 -11.14 52.42 -35.59
N GLN A 239 -12.43 52.55 -35.28
CA GLN A 239 -13.31 53.52 -35.93
C GLN A 239 -12.88 54.96 -35.69
N GLY A 240 -12.48 55.28 -34.45
CA GLY A 240 -11.93 56.59 -34.11
C GLY A 240 -10.66 56.90 -34.89
N LEU A 241 -9.73 55.94 -34.96
CA LEU A 241 -8.45 56.09 -35.66
C LEU A 241 -8.64 56.25 -37.18
N ARG A 242 -9.55 55.49 -37.80
CA ARG A 242 -9.91 55.66 -39.22
C ARG A 242 -10.57 57.01 -39.49
N GLY A 243 -11.37 57.52 -38.55
CA GLY A 243 -11.97 58.84 -38.63
C GLY A 243 -10.96 59.98 -38.56
N THR A 244 -9.98 59.92 -37.64
CA THR A 244 -8.89 60.91 -37.57
C THR A 244 -7.91 60.81 -38.73
N LEU A 245 -7.61 59.60 -39.21
CA LEU A 245 -6.75 59.41 -40.39
C LEU A 245 -7.40 59.91 -41.68
N GLY A 246 -8.73 59.75 -41.82
CA GLY A 246 -9.50 60.33 -42.92
C GLY A 246 -9.48 61.85 -42.92
N LEU A 247 -9.59 62.48 -41.75
CA LEU A 247 -9.47 63.93 -41.57
C LEU A 247 -8.06 64.48 -41.85
N MET A 248 -6.99 63.70 -41.59
CA MET A 248 -5.61 64.08 -41.96
C MET A 248 -5.32 63.94 -43.45
N LEU A 249 -6.07 63.12 -44.19
CA LEU A 249 -5.92 62.94 -45.64
C LEU A 249 -6.73 63.95 -46.47
N GLU A 250 -7.64 64.71 -45.84
CA GLU A 250 -8.42 65.79 -46.44
C GLU A 250 -7.90 67.21 -46.13
N THR A 251 -6.75 67.35 -45.46
CA THR A 251 -6.02 68.62 -45.26
C THR A 251 -4.65 68.57 -45.93
#